data_AF-A0A7S7PYM1-F1
#
_entry.id   AF-A0A7S7PYM1-F1
#
_cell.length_a   1.000
_cell.length_b   1.000
_cell.length_c   1.000
_cell.angle_alpha   90.00
_cell.angle_beta   90.00
_cell.angle_gamma   90.00
#
_symmetry.space_group_name_H-M   'P 1'
#
loop_
_entity.id
_entity.type
_entity.pdbx_description
1 polymer ?
#
loop_
_entity_poly.entity_id
_entity_poly.type
_entity_poly.pdbx_seq_one_letter_code
_entity_poly.pdbx_strand_id
1 'polypeptide(L)' 'MENVRRYRALASLCRQQAAYRPLQTWELLGQAEHFEHLAEVELKAHFDACNVQRNGDVAAPPPWEAPVAA' A
#
# COMPACT_ATOMS: atom_id res chain seq x y z
N MET A 1 -1.93 6.33 1.43
CA MET A 1 -1.93 5.96 -0.01
C MET A 1 -1.03 6.81 -0.90
N GLU A 2 -0.62 8.03 -0.51
CA GLU A 2 0.23 8.90 -1.34
C GLU A 2 1.59 8.27 -1.67
N ASN A 3 2.25 7.68 -0.68
CA ASN A 3 3.51 6.95 -0.86
C ASN A 3 3.39 5.80 -1.87
N VAL A 4 2.31 5.00 -1.81
CA VAL A 4 2.03 3.93 -2.77
C VAL A 4 1.99 4.47 -4.21
N ARG A 5 1.30 5.60 -4.42
CA ARG A 5 1.22 6.25 -5.74
C ARG A 5 2.59 6.76 -6.19
N ARG A 6 3.32 7.42 -5.29
CA ARG A 6 4.67 7.96 -5.55
C ARG A 6 5.64 6.84 -5.94
N TYR A 7 5.71 5.76 -5.18
CA TYR A 7 6.61 4.65 -5.46
C TYR A 7 6.27 3.95 -6.78
N ARG A 8 4.98 3.70 -7.06
CA ARG A 8 4.57 3.13 -8.37
C ARG A 8 4.92 4.04 -9.55
N ALA A 9 4.80 5.36 -9.38
CA ALA A 9 5.21 6.32 -10.40
C ALA A 9 6.73 6.28 -10.64
N LEU A 10 7.54 6.21 -9.57
CA LEU A 10 8.99 6.07 -9.66
C LEU A 10 9.38 4.75 -10.35
N ALA A 11 8.76 3.63 -10.00
CA ALA A 11 9.00 2.35 -10.67
C ALA A 11 8.68 2.41 -12.16
N SER A 12 7.57 3.03 -12.53
CA SER A 12 7.18 3.23 -13.93
C SER A 12 8.20 4.08 -14.70
N LEU A 13 8.69 5.17 -14.07
CA LEU A 13 9.70 6.03 -14.66
C LEU A 13 11.02 5.29 -14.87
N CYS A 14 11.48 4.51 -13.90
CA CYS A 14 12.69 3.69 -14.03
C CYS A 14 12.60 2.72 -15.22
N ARG A 15 11.45 2.05 -15.41
CA ARG A 15 11.24 1.17 -16.58
C ARG A 15 11.23 1.92 -17.91
N GLN A 16 10.59 3.08 -17.95
CA GLN A 16 10.61 3.92 -19.15
C GLN A 16 12.04 4.34 -19.49
N GLN A 17 12.82 4.77 -18.50
CA GLN A 17 14.22 5.11 -18.70
C GLN A 17 15.05 3.92 -19.18
N ALA A 18 14.80 2.72 -18.65
CA ALA A 18 15.50 1.50 -19.04
C ALA A 18 15.34 1.16 -20.53
N ALA A 19 14.19 1.49 -21.13
CA ALA A 19 13.93 1.31 -22.56
C ALA A 19 14.80 2.21 -23.46
N TYR A 20 15.23 3.37 -22.96
CA TYR A 20 16.03 4.34 -23.72
C TYR A 20 17.51 4.36 -23.31
N ARG A 21 17.93 3.54 -22.33
CA ARG A 21 19.29 3.54 -21.78
C ARG A 21 19.88 2.13 -21.66
N PRO A 22 20.25 1.49 -22.78
CA PRO A 22 20.65 0.08 -22.82
C PRO A 22 21.84 -0.28 -21.91
N LEU A 23 22.77 0.67 -21.69
CA LEU A 23 23.92 0.47 -20.79
C LEU A 23 23.55 0.47 -19.30
N GLN A 24 22.41 1.07 -18.94
CA GLN A 24 21.93 1.23 -17.55
C GLN A 24 20.68 0.39 -17.26
N THR A 25 20.24 -0.43 -18.22
CA THR A 25 18.97 -1.15 -18.13
C THR A 25 18.86 -1.98 -16.86
N TRP A 26 19.89 -2.75 -16.51
CA TRP A 26 19.87 -3.60 -15.31
C TRP A 26 19.74 -2.81 -14.01
N GLU A 27 20.48 -1.71 -13.89
CA GLU A 27 20.40 -0.83 -12.72
C GLU A 27 19.00 -0.19 -12.60
N LEU A 28 18.46 0.33 -13.69
CA LEU A 28 17.15 0.96 -13.73
C LEU A 28 16.02 -0.04 -13.44
N LEU A 29 16.12 -1.27 -13.95
CA LEU A 29 15.15 -2.33 -13.62
C LEU A 29 15.23 -2.74 -12.14
N GLY A 30 16.41 -2.82 -11.56
CA GLY A 30 16.57 -3.07 -10.13
C GLY A 30 16.00 -1.94 -9.26
N GLN A 31 16.19 -0.68 -9.66
CA GLN A 31 15.53 0.45 -8.99
C GLN A 31 14.00 0.37 -9.12
N ALA A 32 13.48 -0.03 -10.28
CA ALA A 32 12.04 -0.20 -10.47
C ALA A 32 11.46 -1.26 -9.52
N GLU A 33 12.09 -2.43 -9.44
CA GLU A 33 11.70 -3.50 -8.53
C GLU A 33 11.73 -3.06 -7.06
N HIS A 34 12.78 -2.33 -6.67
CA HIS A 34 12.88 -1.77 -5.31
C HIS A 34 11.69 -0.86 -4.97
N PHE A 35 11.30 0.04 -5.87
CA PHE A 35 10.16 0.92 -5.63
C PHE A 35 8.83 0.17 -5.61
N GLU A 36 8.66 -0.88 -6.41
CA GLU A 36 7.46 -1.72 -6.32
C GLU A 36 7.34 -2.41 -4.98
N HIS A 37 8.44 -2.97 -4.49
CA HIS A 37 8.48 -3.59 -3.17
C HIS A 37 8.09 -2.58 -2.07
N LEU A 38 8.64 -1.36 -2.10
CA LEU A 38 8.24 -0.30 -1.15
C LEU A 38 6.74 0.05 -1.25
N ALA A 39 6.19 0.08 -2.46
CA ALA A 39 4.76 0.34 -2.66
C ALA A 39 3.89 -0.77 -2.07
N GLU A 40 4.30 -2.03 -2.20
CA GLU A 40 3.60 -3.19 -1.63
C GLU A 40 3.66 -3.19 -0.10
N VAL A 41 4.83 -2.92 0.48
CA VAL A 41 5.01 -2.81 1.93
C VAL A 41 4.10 -1.72 2.50
N GLU A 42 4.10 -0.53 1.90
CA GLU A 42 3.25 0.59 2.34
C GLU A 42 1.76 0.27 2.18
N LEU A 43 1.37 -0.40 1.09
CA LEU A 43 -0.01 -0.79 0.85
C LEU A 43 -0.48 -1.81 1.90
N LYS A 44 0.35 -2.80 2.20
CA LYS A 44 0.07 -3.80 3.23
C LYS A 44 -0.08 -3.14 4.60
N ALA A 45 0.86 -2.27 4.98
CA ALA A 45 0.82 -1.56 6.26
C ALA A 45 -0.45 -0.70 6.40
N HIS A 46 -0.87 -0.02 5.33
CA HIS A 46 -2.11 0.74 5.33
C HIS A 46 -3.34 -0.15 5.58
N PHE A 47 -3.44 -1.30 4.90
CA PHE A 47 -4.56 -2.22 5.12
C PHE A 47 -4.53 -2.86 6.51
N ASP A 48 -3.36 -3.24 7.02
CA ASP A 48 -3.21 -3.77 8.37
C ASP A 48 -3.70 -2.74 9.42
N ALA A 49 -3.33 -1.45 9.26
CA ALA A 49 -3.82 -0.38 10.11
C ALA A 49 -5.36 -0.18 10.02
N CYS A 50 -5.92 -0.17 8.82
CA CYS A 50 -7.38 -0.06 8.63
C CYS A 50 -8.13 -1.24 9.26
N ASN A 51 -7.59 -2.46 9.15
CA ASN A 51 -8.21 -3.66 9.69
C ASN A 51 -8.17 -3.67 11.23
N VAL A 52 -7.07 -3.22 11.84
CA VAL A 52 -6.98 -3.04 13.30
C VAL A 52 -8.00 -2.01 13.79
N GLN A 53 -8.11 -0.86 13.12
CA GLN A 53 -9.08 0.18 13.46
C GLN A 53 -10.52 -0.36 13.44
N ARG A 54 -10.90 -1.02 12.34
CA ARG A 54 -12.23 -1.62 12.17
C ARG A 54 -12.56 -2.63 13.26
N ASN A 55 -11.59 -3.46 13.66
CA ASN A 55 -11.83 -4.47 14.69
C ASN A 55 -12.02 -3.85 16.08
N GLY A 56 -11.39 -2.70 16.34
CA GLY A 56 -11.63 -1.91 17.55
C GLY A 56 -13.03 -1.28 17.59
N ASP A 57 -13.53 -0.81 16.44
CA ASP A 57 -14.85 -0.17 16.34
C ASP A 57 -16.01 -1.17 16.47
N VAL A 58 -15.83 -2.42 16.03
CA VAL A 58 -16.85 -3.50 16.11
C VAL A 58 -17.08 -3.98 17.56
N ALA A 59 -16.22 -3.62 18.51
CA ALA A 59 -16.41 -3.98 19.93
C ALA A 59 -17.51 -3.17 20.65
N ALA A 60 -18.03 -2.09 20.04
CA ALA A 60 -19.21 -1.40 20.56
C ALA A 60 -20.47 -2.09 20.01
N PRO A 61 -21.31 -2.71 20.87
CA PRO A 61 -22.59 -3.23 20.42
C PRO A 61 -23.41 -2.09 19.80
N PRO A 62 -24.07 -2.33 18.64
CA PRO A 62 -24.83 -1.27 17.99
C PRO A 62 -25.95 -0.79 18.93
N PRO A 63 -26.29 0.52 18.90
CA PRO A 63 -27.14 1.15 19.91
C PRO A 63 -28.59 0.64 19.98
N TRP A 64 -28.99 -0.26 19.07
CA TRP A 64 -30.31 -0.88 19.04
C TRP A 64 -30.34 -2.26 19.73
N GLU A 65 -29.20 -2.81 20.14
CA GLU A 65 -29.07 -4.06 20.92
C GLU A 65 -29.10 -3.77 22.43
N ALA A 66 -30.09 -3.01 22.91
CA ALA A 66 -30.36 -2.91 24.35
C ALA A 66 -31.13 -4.16 24.80
N PRO A 67 -30.72 -4.86 25.88
CA PRO A 67 -31.50 -5.97 26.39
C PRO A 67 -32.84 -5.45 26.89
N VAL A 68 -33.93 -5.90 26.26
CA VAL A 68 -35.28 -5.74 26.79
C VAL A 68 -35.33 -6.52 28.10
N ALA A 69 -35.16 -5.81 29.21
CA ALA A 69 -35.33 -6.36 30.54
C ALA A 69 -36.81 -6.74 30.72
N ALA A 70 -37.04 -8.01 31.06
CA ALA A 70 -38.35 -8.60 31.34
C ALA A 70 -38.77 -8.41 32.81
#